data_AF-A0A6B3DU95-F1
#
_entry.id   AF-A0A6B3DU95-F1
#
_cell.length_a   1.000
_cell.length_b   1.000
_cell.length_c   1.000
_cell.angle_alpha   90.00
_cell.angle_beta   90.00
_cell.angle_gamma   90.00
#
_symmetry.space_group_name_H-M   'P 1'
#
loop_
_entity.id
_entity.type
_entity.pdbx_description
1 polymer ?
#
loop_
_entity_poly.entity_id
_entity_poly.type
_entity_poly.pdbx_seq_one_letter_code
_entity_poly.pdbx_strand_id
1 'polypeptide(L)'
;MSGDEKAVAAPRSLAEALRQRDDASLAALLRARPDLITPVPTDLTQLATRAGTRASVVRALERLDRFALQTAEALAVAGDPASYGELLGLMAGDDGDPEVAAALPRALGALRERALVWGADDRLRLVRTARELLAPSPQHPSPTGLGPTVQEATAGMSPGRIQEIVAAVGLPSTHDSVSAVASLTALFTDRERMSALLADVPAGSLEVLDRLVWGPPYGQVTADPAPRLRLLLDRGLLLPTAPGTVVLPREVALHLRAGRAHRAPEPVPPAVTASATHTARVVDATAAGQAYTALATVEELLKDWDEGGPNVLRAGGLSVRDLKRTAVALDVPEPVAAFWVELAYAAGLLASDGEVDERYAATPAYDEWLELPPADRWARLAQAWLTATRTPGVVGDRDAKDRTLSALGPGLDRSAAPEVRHRVLALLATLPEGAAPDAESVLARLRWERPLRGPQRTGDHDLRTRLARWTLSEAELLGVTGRGALSAHGRALLGAGASAGASAGAPAAG
;
A
#
# COMPACT_ATOMS: atom_id res chain seq x y z
N MET A 1 11.75 -51.88 -9.33
CA MET A 1 12.92 -51.41 -8.55
C MET A 1 13.13 -49.95 -8.92
N SER A 2 12.38 -49.07 -8.26
CA SER A 2 12.86 -48.19 -7.18
C SER A 2 13.84 -47.15 -7.72
N GLY A 3 13.27 -46.15 -8.40
CA GLY A 3 13.96 -44.90 -8.68
C GLY A 3 14.10 -44.14 -7.36
N ASP A 4 15.34 -43.99 -6.94
CA ASP A 4 15.75 -43.23 -5.76
C ASP A 4 15.53 -41.74 -6.05
N GLU A 5 14.30 -41.28 -5.82
CA GLU A 5 13.94 -39.86 -5.87
C GLU A 5 14.60 -39.20 -4.65
N LYS A 6 15.88 -38.84 -4.79
CA LYS A 6 16.66 -38.11 -3.78
C LYS A 6 15.82 -36.95 -3.25
N ALA A 7 15.34 -37.07 -2.02
CA ALA A 7 14.65 -36.00 -1.32
C ALA A 7 15.49 -34.72 -1.44
N VAL A 8 14.97 -33.74 -2.19
CA VAL A 8 15.66 -32.47 -2.41
C VAL A 8 15.85 -31.82 -1.05
N ALA A 9 17.11 -31.70 -0.61
CA ALA A 9 17.43 -31.16 0.70
C ALA A 9 16.83 -29.75 0.86
N ALA A 10 16.13 -29.52 1.96
CA ALA A 10 15.52 -28.22 2.25
C ALA A 10 16.59 -27.12 2.25
N PRO A 11 16.37 -25.98 1.56
CA PRO A 11 17.36 -24.93 1.44
C PRO A 11 17.73 -24.39 2.82
N ARG A 12 19.01 -24.05 3.01
CA ARG A 12 19.57 -23.49 4.25
C ARG A 12 19.78 -21.98 4.16
N SER A 13 19.63 -21.41 2.96
CA SER A 13 19.73 -19.97 2.72
C SER A 13 18.77 -19.53 1.60
N LEU A 14 18.52 -18.22 1.51
CA LEU A 14 17.78 -17.64 0.39
C LEU A 14 18.46 -17.93 -0.96
N ALA A 15 19.79 -17.90 -1.03
CA ALA A 15 20.53 -18.18 -2.26
C ALA A 15 20.33 -19.62 -2.75
N GLU A 16 20.28 -20.60 -1.82
CA GLU A 16 19.93 -21.99 -2.16
C GLU A 16 18.48 -22.13 -2.60
N ALA A 17 17.55 -21.44 -1.92
CA ALA A 17 16.15 -21.44 -2.30
C ALA A 17 15.92 -20.84 -3.69
N LEU A 18 16.67 -19.79 -4.07
CA LEU A 18 16.62 -19.22 -5.43
C LEU A 18 17.24 -20.16 -6.47
N ARG A 19 18.31 -20.89 -6.14
CA ARG A 19 18.92 -21.91 -7.02
C ARG A 19 18.00 -23.07 -7.35
N GLN A 20 17.01 -23.34 -6.49
CA GLN A 20 16.02 -24.40 -6.68
C GLN A 20 14.79 -23.95 -7.49
N ARG A 21 14.67 -22.66 -7.84
CA ARG A 21 13.55 -22.14 -8.64
C ARG A 21 13.77 -22.39 -10.12
N ASP A 22 12.66 -22.58 -10.84
CA ASP A 22 12.66 -22.59 -12.30
C ASP A 22 12.79 -21.18 -12.89
N ASP A 23 13.09 -21.12 -14.19
CA ASP A 23 13.29 -19.88 -14.92
C ASP A 23 12.03 -18.99 -14.92
N ALA A 24 10.84 -19.58 -14.95
CA ALA A 24 9.58 -18.87 -14.89
C ALA A 24 9.40 -18.12 -13.55
N SER A 25 9.72 -18.79 -12.44
CA SER A 25 9.68 -18.21 -11.09
C SER A 25 10.74 -17.14 -10.89
N LEU A 26 11.94 -17.32 -11.46
CA LEU A 26 12.98 -16.29 -11.44
C LEU A 26 12.58 -15.06 -12.26
N ALA A 27 12.02 -15.26 -13.46
CA ALA A 27 11.48 -14.16 -14.27
C ALA A 27 10.34 -13.42 -13.54
N ALA A 28 9.44 -14.14 -12.86
CA ALA A 28 8.40 -13.55 -12.03
C ALA A 28 8.98 -12.69 -10.89
N LEU A 29 10.01 -13.18 -10.19
CA LEU A 29 10.72 -12.41 -9.16
C LEU A 29 11.30 -11.10 -9.74
N LEU A 30 11.97 -11.14 -10.89
CA LEU A 30 12.58 -9.95 -11.49
C LEU A 30 11.55 -8.93 -11.98
N ARG A 31 10.39 -9.39 -12.49
CA ARG A 31 9.25 -8.51 -12.82
C ARG A 31 8.64 -7.88 -11.56
N ALA A 32 8.49 -8.66 -10.50
CA ALA A 32 7.96 -8.18 -9.22
C ALA A 32 8.92 -7.20 -8.52
N ARG A 33 10.24 -7.42 -8.65
CA ARG A 33 11.32 -6.62 -8.07
C ARG A 33 12.34 -6.15 -9.14
N PRO A 34 11.98 -5.15 -9.97
CA PRO A 34 12.87 -4.58 -10.99
C PRO A 34 14.12 -3.91 -10.41
N ASP A 35 14.14 -3.62 -9.12
CA ASP A 35 15.32 -3.10 -8.45
C ASP A 35 16.45 -4.13 -8.30
N LEU A 36 16.17 -5.43 -8.52
CA LEU A 36 17.17 -6.50 -8.44
C LEU A 36 18.06 -6.60 -9.70
N ILE A 37 17.60 -6.07 -10.84
CA ILE A 37 18.27 -6.16 -12.14
C ILE A 37 19.15 -4.95 -12.49
N THR A 38 19.24 -3.96 -11.61
CA THR A 38 20.02 -2.73 -11.85
C THR A 38 21.07 -2.52 -10.77
N PRO A 39 22.38 -2.79 -11.04
CA PRO A 39 22.92 -3.40 -12.27
C PRO A 39 22.55 -4.89 -12.38
N VAL A 40 22.77 -5.55 -13.51
CA VAL A 40 22.43 -6.98 -13.67
C VAL A 40 23.27 -7.82 -12.70
N PRO A 41 22.67 -8.76 -11.93
CA PRO A 41 23.44 -9.61 -11.03
C PRO A 41 24.26 -10.66 -11.78
N THR A 42 25.47 -10.95 -11.31
CA THR A 42 26.38 -11.94 -11.91
C THR A 42 25.99 -13.38 -11.60
N ASP A 43 25.31 -13.61 -10.47
CA ASP A 43 24.87 -14.92 -10.02
C ASP A 43 23.71 -14.81 -9.00
N LEU A 44 23.13 -15.97 -8.65
CA LEU A 44 21.99 -16.06 -7.72
C LEU A 44 22.35 -15.71 -6.27
N THR A 45 23.63 -15.77 -5.88
CA THR A 45 24.08 -15.36 -4.55
C THR A 45 24.08 -13.84 -4.44
N GLN A 46 24.54 -13.14 -5.49
CA GLN A 46 24.45 -11.69 -5.58
C GLN A 46 22.98 -11.23 -5.63
N LEU A 47 22.13 -11.92 -6.40
CA LEU A 47 20.69 -11.68 -6.42
C LEU A 47 20.07 -11.80 -5.03
N ALA A 48 20.37 -12.89 -4.30
CA ALA A 48 19.87 -13.10 -2.93
C ALA A 48 20.34 -12.01 -1.96
N THR A 49 21.62 -11.64 -2.02
CA THR A 49 22.20 -10.57 -1.19
C THR A 49 21.48 -9.25 -1.45
N ARG A 50 21.27 -8.87 -2.71
CA ARG A 50 20.53 -7.65 -3.08
C ARG A 50 19.08 -7.69 -2.61
N ALA A 51 18.42 -8.83 -2.79
CA ALA A 51 17.04 -9.05 -2.35
C ALA A 51 16.87 -8.90 -0.83
N GLY A 52 17.92 -9.15 -0.05
CA GLY A 52 17.96 -8.94 1.39
C GLY A 52 18.32 -7.52 1.85
N THR A 53 18.73 -6.61 0.96
CA THR A 53 19.09 -5.23 1.35
C THR A 53 17.87 -4.44 1.83
N ARG A 54 18.07 -3.54 2.81
CA ARG A 54 16.97 -2.73 3.39
C ARG A 54 16.18 -1.96 2.34
N ALA A 55 16.87 -1.27 1.41
CA ALA A 55 16.21 -0.49 0.36
C ALA A 55 15.33 -1.36 -0.54
N SER A 56 15.83 -2.55 -0.92
CA SER A 56 15.12 -3.49 -1.78
C SER A 56 13.93 -4.13 -1.06
N VAL A 57 14.08 -4.48 0.22
CA VAL A 57 13.01 -5.03 1.05
C VAL A 57 11.90 -4.01 1.29
N VAL A 58 12.22 -2.75 1.62
CA VAL A 58 11.21 -1.68 1.78
C VAL A 58 10.38 -1.52 0.51
N ARG A 59 11.02 -1.46 -0.66
CA ARG A 59 10.31 -1.40 -1.96
C ARG A 59 9.42 -2.61 -2.22
N ALA A 60 9.86 -3.80 -1.81
CA ALA A 60 9.07 -5.02 -1.95
C ALA A 60 7.84 -5.01 -1.03
N LEU A 61 7.99 -4.57 0.22
CA LEU A 61 6.90 -4.42 1.20
C LEU A 61 5.87 -3.37 0.73
N GLU A 62 6.31 -2.24 0.18
CA GLU A 62 5.41 -1.21 -0.38
C GLU A 62 4.53 -1.70 -1.53
N ARG A 63 4.90 -2.80 -2.18
CA ARG A 63 4.19 -3.41 -3.32
C ARG A 63 3.31 -4.60 -2.91
N LEU A 64 3.26 -4.95 -1.63
CA LEU A 64 2.34 -5.95 -1.14
C LEU A 64 0.93 -5.37 -1.09
N ASP A 65 -0.08 -6.21 -1.30
CA ASP A 65 -1.43 -5.88 -0.86
C ASP A 65 -1.56 -6.00 0.66
N ARG A 66 -2.68 -5.55 1.21
CA ARG A 66 -2.97 -5.54 2.64
C ARG A 66 -2.82 -6.92 3.26
N PHE A 67 -3.35 -7.96 2.63
CA PHE A 67 -3.34 -9.29 3.23
C PHE A 67 -1.95 -9.94 3.21
N ALA A 68 -1.21 -9.78 2.12
CA ALA A 68 0.17 -10.22 2.03
C ALA A 68 1.08 -9.47 3.03
N LEU A 69 0.84 -8.16 3.24
CA LEU A 69 1.52 -7.40 4.28
C LEU A 69 1.16 -7.93 5.68
N GLN A 70 -0.13 -8.12 5.98
CA GLN A 70 -0.58 -8.67 7.26
C GLN A 70 0.03 -10.05 7.52
N THR A 71 0.15 -10.87 6.49
CA THR A 71 0.81 -12.19 6.54
C THR A 71 2.30 -12.06 6.86
N ALA A 72 3.01 -11.09 6.26
CA ALA A 72 4.41 -10.83 6.56
C ALA A 72 4.60 -10.29 7.99
N GLU A 73 3.69 -9.43 8.46
CA GLU A 73 3.68 -8.91 9.83
C GLU A 73 3.41 -10.02 10.86
N ALA A 74 2.49 -10.95 10.56
CA ALA A 74 2.25 -12.13 11.38
C ALA A 74 3.48 -13.06 11.43
N LEU A 75 4.13 -13.32 10.30
CA LEU A 75 5.40 -14.06 10.26
C LEU A 75 6.51 -13.36 11.06
N ALA A 76 6.53 -12.03 11.10
CA ALA A 76 7.53 -11.27 11.85
C ALA A 76 7.40 -11.44 13.36
N VAL A 77 6.20 -11.74 13.87
CA VAL A 77 5.93 -12.01 15.29
C VAL A 77 5.82 -13.50 15.64
N ALA A 78 5.77 -14.38 14.64
CA ALA A 78 5.85 -15.83 14.78
C ALA A 78 7.27 -16.30 15.15
N GLY A 79 7.40 -17.59 15.49
CA GLY A 79 8.69 -18.28 15.63
C GLY A 79 9.58 -18.15 14.39
N ASP A 80 10.88 -18.40 14.56
CA ASP A 80 11.84 -18.42 13.44
C ASP A 80 12.69 -19.71 13.47
N PRO A 81 12.43 -20.69 12.59
CA PRO A 81 11.38 -20.70 11.56
C PRO A 81 9.97 -20.91 12.13
N ALA A 82 8.94 -20.47 11.41
CA ALA A 82 7.54 -20.72 11.73
C ALA A 82 6.97 -21.87 10.89
N SER A 83 5.99 -22.60 11.40
CA SER A 83 5.20 -23.53 10.59
C SER A 83 4.03 -22.81 9.89
N TYR A 84 3.50 -23.41 8.81
CA TYR A 84 2.28 -22.92 8.17
C TYR A 84 1.09 -22.94 9.13
N GLY A 85 1.00 -23.96 9.99
CA GLY A 85 -0.06 -24.06 11.00
C GLY A 85 -0.01 -22.93 12.03
N GLU A 86 1.20 -22.56 12.49
CA GLU A 86 1.40 -21.41 13.37
C GLU A 86 0.99 -20.10 12.68
N LEU A 87 1.44 -19.88 11.43
CA LEU A 87 1.05 -18.70 10.66
C LEU A 87 -0.47 -18.64 10.44
N LEU A 88 -1.10 -19.76 10.12
CA LEU A 88 -2.54 -19.86 9.95
C LEU A 88 -3.27 -19.51 11.25
N GLY A 89 -2.81 -20.03 12.40
CA GLY A 89 -3.38 -19.69 13.70
C GLY A 89 -3.27 -18.19 14.02
N LEU A 90 -2.12 -17.58 13.70
CA LEU A 90 -1.91 -16.13 13.87
C LEU A 90 -2.82 -15.28 12.98
N MET A 91 -3.18 -15.77 11.79
CA MET A 91 -4.01 -15.04 10.83
C MET A 91 -5.51 -15.28 11.05
N ALA A 92 -5.91 -16.53 11.25
CA ALA A 92 -7.31 -16.96 11.31
C ALA A 92 -7.87 -17.01 12.74
N GLY A 93 -7.00 -17.01 13.75
CA GLY A 93 -7.38 -17.20 15.15
C GLY A 93 -7.81 -18.62 15.47
N ASP A 94 -8.18 -18.84 16.73
CA ASP A 94 -8.61 -20.15 17.24
C ASP A 94 -9.92 -20.63 16.60
N ASP A 95 -10.78 -19.70 16.19
CA ASP A 95 -12.05 -20.00 15.49
C ASP A 95 -11.83 -20.47 14.04
N GLY A 96 -10.63 -20.27 13.48
CA GLY A 96 -10.25 -20.74 12.14
C GLY A 96 -11.07 -20.10 11.01
N ASP A 97 -11.00 -18.77 10.86
CA ASP A 97 -11.69 -18.04 9.79
C ASP A 97 -11.45 -18.69 8.40
N PRO A 98 -12.50 -19.20 7.74
CA PRO A 98 -12.38 -19.95 6.50
C PRO A 98 -11.95 -19.07 5.31
N GLU A 99 -12.30 -17.78 5.30
CA GLU A 99 -11.90 -16.86 4.23
C GLU A 99 -10.40 -16.56 4.33
N VAL A 100 -9.90 -16.37 5.55
CA VAL A 100 -8.46 -16.24 5.83
C VAL A 100 -7.72 -17.52 5.44
N ALA A 101 -8.21 -18.69 5.85
CA ALA A 101 -7.60 -19.97 5.52
C ALA A 101 -7.52 -20.20 3.99
N ALA A 102 -8.58 -19.85 3.25
CA ALA A 102 -8.61 -19.94 1.79
C ALA A 102 -7.67 -18.94 1.10
N ALA A 103 -7.50 -17.74 1.66
CA ALA A 103 -6.67 -16.70 1.07
C ALA A 103 -5.17 -16.83 1.37
N LEU A 104 -4.80 -17.43 2.51
CA LEU A 104 -3.43 -17.48 3.02
C LEU A 104 -2.41 -18.12 2.03
N PRO A 105 -2.72 -19.23 1.33
CA PRO A 105 -1.79 -19.80 0.35
C PRO A 105 -1.36 -18.81 -0.73
N ARG A 106 -2.28 -17.97 -1.21
CA ARG A 106 -2.01 -16.95 -2.23
C ARG A 106 -1.10 -15.84 -1.68
N ALA A 107 -1.37 -15.38 -0.46
CA ALA A 107 -0.55 -14.36 0.20
C ALA A 107 0.89 -14.87 0.43
N LEU A 108 1.02 -16.10 0.95
CA LEU A 108 2.32 -16.74 1.12
C LEU A 108 3.05 -16.95 -0.22
N GLY A 109 2.32 -17.34 -1.27
CA GLY A 109 2.82 -17.42 -2.64
C GLY A 109 3.38 -16.09 -3.13
N ALA A 110 2.67 -14.97 -2.91
CA ALA A 110 3.13 -13.64 -3.28
C ALA A 110 4.41 -13.21 -2.53
N LEU A 111 4.52 -13.55 -1.24
CA LEU A 111 5.73 -13.31 -0.44
C LEU A 111 6.92 -14.15 -0.91
N ARG A 112 6.69 -15.42 -1.28
CA ARG A 112 7.69 -16.31 -1.88
C ARG A 112 8.13 -15.78 -3.24
N GLU A 113 7.20 -15.43 -4.13
CA GLU A 113 7.50 -14.86 -5.46
C GLU A 113 8.44 -13.66 -5.34
N ARG A 114 8.23 -12.77 -4.38
CA ARG A 114 9.05 -11.58 -4.10
C ARG A 114 10.34 -11.85 -3.31
N ALA A 115 10.65 -13.11 -3.02
CA ALA A 115 11.80 -13.51 -2.22
C ALA A 115 11.84 -12.86 -0.82
N LEU A 116 10.67 -12.59 -0.24
CA LEU A 116 10.53 -12.12 1.14
C LEU A 116 10.42 -13.29 2.11
N VAL A 117 9.89 -14.43 1.66
CA VAL A 117 9.79 -15.68 2.43
C VAL A 117 10.43 -16.82 1.65
N TRP A 118 11.12 -17.71 2.36
CA TRP A 118 11.71 -18.93 1.82
C TRP A 118 11.59 -20.09 2.82
N GLY A 119 11.92 -21.30 2.38
CA GLY A 119 11.74 -22.52 3.17
C GLY A 119 10.43 -23.25 2.88
N ALA A 120 10.36 -24.50 3.30
CA ALA A 120 9.18 -25.36 3.21
C ALA A 120 8.09 -24.94 4.20
N ASP A 121 6.87 -25.47 4.05
CA ASP A 121 5.70 -25.06 4.84
C ASP A 121 5.84 -25.40 6.34
N ASP A 122 6.68 -26.37 6.70
CA ASP A 122 7.02 -26.68 8.10
C ASP A 122 8.06 -25.73 8.70
N ARG A 123 8.76 -24.95 7.86
CA ARG A 123 9.85 -24.04 8.26
C ARG A 123 9.90 -22.78 7.40
N LEU A 124 8.86 -21.99 7.45
CA LEU A 124 8.77 -20.67 6.81
C LEU A 124 9.77 -19.71 7.46
N ARG A 125 10.53 -19.01 6.61
CA ARG A 125 11.53 -18.03 7.03
C ARG A 125 11.30 -16.71 6.32
N LEU A 126 10.90 -15.70 7.08
CA LEU A 126 10.90 -14.32 6.64
C LEU A 126 12.36 -13.85 6.52
N VAL A 127 12.70 -13.12 5.46
CA VAL A 127 14.06 -12.55 5.33
C VAL A 127 14.35 -11.63 6.51
N ARG A 128 15.56 -11.76 7.09
CA ARG A 128 15.96 -11.07 8.33
C ARG A 128 15.62 -9.58 8.32
N THR A 129 15.97 -8.88 7.24
CA THR A 129 15.70 -7.44 7.10
C THR A 129 14.21 -7.10 7.11
N ALA A 130 13.34 -7.96 6.56
CA ALA A 130 11.89 -7.76 6.63
C ALA A 130 11.38 -8.01 8.05
N ARG A 131 11.90 -9.04 8.74
CA ARG A 131 11.60 -9.26 10.17
C ARG A 131 12.00 -8.06 11.01
N GLU A 132 13.21 -7.53 10.84
CA GLU A 132 13.69 -6.33 11.56
C GLU A 132 12.85 -5.08 11.28
N LEU A 133 12.26 -4.96 10.08
CA LEU A 133 11.38 -3.84 9.71
C LEU A 133 9.96 -3.95 10.29
N LEU A 134 9.44 -5.17 10.45
CA LEU A 134 8.04 -5.44 10.78
C LEU A 134 7.84 -5.89 12.24
N ALA A 135 8.85 -6.50 12.86
CA ALA A 135 8.78 -6.96 14.23
C ALA A 135 8.71 -5.77 15.21
N PRO A 136 8.02 -5.92 16.36
CA PRO A 136 7.97 -4.89 17.39
C PRO A 136 9.36 -4.50 17.86
N SER A 137 9.60 -3.20 18.02
CA SER A 137 10.73 -2.68 18.77
C SER A 137 10.30 -1.51 19.66
N PRO A 138 11.05 -1.14 20.72
CA PRO A 138 10.72 0.01 21.56
C PRO A 138 10.60 1.32 20.77
N GLN A 139 11.32 1.44 19.65
CA GLN A 139 11.33 2.62 18.78
C GLN A 139 10.26 2.56 17.69
N HIS A 140 9.80 1.35 17.32
CA HIS A 140 8.81 1.11 16.28
C HIS A 140 7.73 0.16 16.81
N PRO A 141 6.59 0.69 17.31
CA PRO A 141 5.48 -0.16 17.75
C PRO A 141 5.02 -1.05 16.59
N SER A 142 4.79 -2.33 16.87
CA SER A 142 4.42 -3.30 15.82
C SER A 142 3.15 -2.84 15.09
N PRO A 143 3.08 -3.05 13.76
CA PRO A 143 1.83 -2.88 13.00
C PRO A 143 0.66 -3.71 13.55
N THR A 144 0.96 -4.83 14.21
CA THR A 144 -0.02 -5.72 14.86
C THR A 144 -0.47 -5.24 16.25
N GLY A 145 0.20 -4.23 16.81
CA GLY A 145 0.04 -3.80 18.20
C GLY A 145 0.58 -4.80 19.25
N LEU A 146 1.20 -5.92 18.84
CA LEU A 146 1.80 -6.87 19.78
C LEU A 146 3.08 -6.31 20.40
N GLY A 147 3.28 -6.68 21.66
CA GLY A 147 4.50 -6.38 22.41
C GLY A 147 5.66 -7.36 22.17
N PRO A 148 6.76 -7.17 22.92
CA PRO A 148 7.81 -8.17 23.05
C PRO A 148 7.26 -9.49 23.60
N THR A 149 7.93 -10.59 23.28
CA THR A 149 7.74 -11.88 23.94
C THR A 149 8.05 -11.81 25.43
N VAL A 150 7.60 -12.78 26.23
CA VAL A 150 8.00 -12.94 27.63
C VAL A 150 9.52 -12.96 27.75
N GLN A 151 10.21 -13.66 26.84
CA GLN A 151 11.67 -13.75 26.82
C GLN A 151 12.33 -12.37 26.62
N GLU A 152 11.85 -11.58 25.66
CA GLU A 152 12.35 -10.23 25.42
C GLU A 152 12.00 -9.26 26.56
N ALA A 153 10.80 -9.36 27.13
CA ALA A 153 10.33 -8.47 28.20
C ALA A 153 11.00 -8.75 29.56
N THR A 154 11.45 -9.98 29.80
CA THR A 154 12.23 -10.36 30.99
C THR A 154 13.73 -10.18 30.81
N ALA A 155 14.20 -9.75 29.64
CA ALA A 155 15.61 -9.47 29.40
C ALA A 155 16.10 -8.36 30.35
N GLY A 156 17.01 -8.71 31.26
CA GLY A 156 17.53 -7.78 32.29
C GLY A 156 16.79 -7.81 33.62
N MET A 157 15.74 -8.63 33.77
CA MET A 157 15.08 -8.87 35.05
C MET A 157 15.97 -9.76 35.95
N SER A 158 15.94 -9.53 37.27
CA SER A 158 16.71 -10.37 38.20
C SER A 158 16.16 -11.81 38.22
N PRO A 159 17.04 -12.84 38.33
CA PRO A 159 16.57 -14.23 38.41
C PRO A 159 15.58 -14.47 39.55
N GLY A 160 15.79 -13.83 40.70
CA GLY A 160 14.87 -13.92 41.85
C GLY A 160 13.47 -13.44 41.52
N ARG A 161 13.32 -12.31 40.82
CA ARG A 161 12.00 -11.80 40.41
C ARG A 161 11.31 -12.73 39.42
N ILE A 162 12.04 -13.34 38.50
CA ILE A 162 11.45 -14.32 37.57
C ILE A 162 10.94 -15.55 38.33
N GLN A 163 11.68 -16.04 39.34
CA GLN A 163 11.24 -17.15 40.19
C GLN A 163 10.02 -16.80 41.04
N GLU A 164 9.92 -15.56 41.55
CA GLU A 164 8.70 -15.08 42.22
C GLU A 164 7.48 -15.16 41.30
N ILE A 165 7.61 -14.77 40.03
CA ILE A 165 6.53 -14.85 39.05
C ILE A 165 6.16 -16.32 38.78
N VAL A 166 7.14 -17.20 38.57
CA VAL A 166 6.95 -18.65 38.40
C VAL A 166 6.15 -19.24 39.57
N ALA A 167 6.55 -18.91 40.80
CA ALA A 167 5.86 -19.38 42.00
C ALA A 167 4.43 -18.81 42.11
N ALA A 168 4.23 -17.54 41.76
CA ALA A 168 2.93 -16.85 41.83
C ALA A 168 1.89 -17.43 40.85
N VAL A 169 2.33 -18.03 39.74
CA VAL A 169 1.46 -18.74 38.79
C VAL A 169 1.38 -20.25 39.04
N GLY A 170 1.93 -20.73 40.17
CA GLY A 170 1.84 -22.13 40.60
C GLY A 170 2.74 -23.10 39.82
N LEU A 171 3.77 -22.59 39.13
CA LEU A 171 4.77 -23.42 38.47
C LEU A 171 5.87 -23.85 39.46
N PRO A 172 6.50 -25.02 39.27
CA PRO A 172 7.64 -25.43 40.08
C PRO A 172 8.85 -24.53 39.84
N SER A 173 9.63 -24.27 40.89
CA SER A 173 10.88 -23.51 40.79
C SER A 173 11.88 -24.19 39.85
N THR A 174 12.59 -23.42 39.05
CA THR A 174 13.63 -23.92 38.13
C THR A 174 15.04 -23.63 38.64
N HIS A 175 16.05 -24.25 38.03
CA HIS A 175 17.45 -24.11 38.43
C HIS A 175 18.13 -22.83 37.88
N ASP A 176 17.55 -22.22 36.85
CA ASP A 176 18.07 -21.02 36.18
C ASP A 176 16.93 -20.17 35.57
N SER A 177 17.25 -18.93 35.21
CA SER A 177 16.28 -17.97 34.66
C SER A 177 15.82 -18.30 33.24
N VAL A 178 16.63 -18.96 32.41
CA VAL A 178 16.25 -19.35 31.05
C VAL A 178 15.18 -20.42 31.11
N SER A 179 15.37 -21.45 31.94
CA SER A 179 14.34 -22.48 32.20
C SER A 179 13.07 -21.91 32.84
N ALA A 180 13.20 -20.90 33.70
CA ALA A 180 12.06 -20.20 34.32
C ALA A 180 11.22 -19.48 33.26
N VAL A 181 11.88 -18.68 32.42
CA VAL A 181 11.24 -17.96 31.30
C VAL A 181 10.61 -18.93 30.31
N ALA A 182 11.29 -20.02 29.95
CA ALA A 182 10.73 -21.05 29.07
C ALA A 182 9.46 -21.68 29.66
N SER A 183 9.43 -21.92 30.97
CA SER A 183 8.25 -22.46 31.67
C SER A 183 7.09 -21.46 31.69
N LEU A 184 7.37 -20.17 31.86
CA LEU A 184 6.36 -19.10 31.76
C LEU A 184 5.82 -18.97 30.33
N THR A 185 6.69 -18.96 29.32
CA THR A 185 6.29 -18.94 27.90
C THR A 185 5.42 -20.14 27.57
N ALA A 186 5.77 -21.34 28.03
CA ALA A 186 4.97 -22.55 27.84
C ALA A 186 3.58 -22.44 28.50
N LEU A 187 3.50 -21.91 29.73
CA LEU A 187 2.22 -21.65 30.40
C LEU A 187 1.35 -20.66 29.63
N PHE A 188 1.91 -19.52 29.21
CA PHE A 188 1.14 -18.47 28.54
C PHE A 188 0.74 -18.81 27.10
N THR A 189 1.45 -19.75 26.47
CA THR A 189 1.12 -20.25 25.13
C THR A 189 0.08 -21.39 25.18
N ASP A 190 -0.02 -22.10 26.31
CA ASP A 190 -1.01 -23.16 26.51
C ASP A 190 -2.40 -22.56 26.75
N ARG A 191 -3.36 -22.93 25.90
CA ARG A 191 -4.72 -22.37 25.93
C ARG A 191 -5.45 -22.69 27.23
N GLU A 192 -5.43 -23.94 27.66
CA GLU A 192 -6.17 -24.40 28.82
C GLU A 192 -5.61 -23.80 30.11
N ARG A 193 -4.27 -23.85 30.25
CA ARG A 193 -3.58 -23.35 31.45
C ARG A 193 -3.66 -21.84 31.56
N MET A 194 -3.57 -21.12 30.45
CA MET A 194 -3.71 -19.67 30.45
C MET A 194 -5.15 -19.22 30.74
N SER A 195 -6.16 -19.92 30.21
CA SER A 195 -7.56 -19.65 30.56
C SER A 195 -7.84 -19.90 32.04
N ALA A 196 -7.28 -20.97 32.63
CA ALA A 196 -7.37 -21.22 34.06
C ALA A 196 -6.72 -20.09 34.89
N LEU A 197 -5.53 -19.62 34.49
CA LEU A 197 -4.85 -18.50 35.16
C LEU A 197 -5.68 -17.21 35.10
N LEU A 198 -6.32 -16.91 33.96
CA LEU A 198 -7.13 -15.71 33.78
C LEU A 198 -8.48 -15.77 34.53
N ALA A 199 -9.04 -16.97 34.74
CA ALA A 199 -10.28 -17.15 35.50
C ALA A 199 -10.15 -16.66 36.96
N ASP A 200 -8.95 -16.73 37.53
CA ASP A 200 -8.64 -16.26 38.88
C ASP A 200 -8.24 -14.77 38.95
N VAL A 201 -8.37 -14.02 37.84
CA VAL A 201 -8.05 -12.58 37.77
C VAL A 201 -9.33 -11.74 37.94
N PRO A 202 -9.38 -10.79 38.89
CA PRO A 202 -10.54 -9.91 39.07
C PRO A 202 -10.87 -9.08 37.82
N ALA A 203 -12.15 -8.80 37.59
CA ALA A 203 -12.62 -8.07 36.41
C ALA A 203 -11.91 -6.72 36.19
N GLY A 204 -11.71 -5.92 37.26
CA GLY A 204 -11.00 -4.64 37.16
C GLY A 204 -9.52 -4.75 36.78
N SER A 205 -8.90 -5.93 36.93
CA SER A 205 -7.56 -6.21 36.39
C SER A 205 -7.62 -6.61 34.91
N LEU A 206 -8.64 -7.39 34.51
CA LEU A 206 -8.85 -7.74 33.10
C LEU A 206 -9.11 -6.50 32.22
N GLU A 207 -9.87 -5.52 32.71
CA GLU A 207 -10.09 -4.24 32.02
C GLU A 207 -8.79 -3.49 31.69
N VAL A 208 -7.75 -3.64 32.52
CA VAL A 208 -6.43 -3.05 32.25
C VAL A 208 -5.76 -3.75 31.06
N LEU A 209 -5.86 -5.08 31.00
CA LEU A 209 -5.32 -5.86 29.88
C LEU A 209 -6.05 -5.49 28.59
N ASP A 210 -7.38 -5.44 28.59
CA ASP A 210 -8.21 -5.14 27.40
C ASP A 210 -7.81 -3.82 26.71
N ARG A 211 -7.42 -2.81 27.48
CA ARG A 211 -6.92 -1.53 26.95
C ARG A 211 -5.59 -1.66 26.20
N LEU A 212 -4.76 -2.62 26.58
CA LEU A 212 -3.45 -2.89 25.99
C LEU A 212 -3.52 -3.95 24.88
N VAL A 213 -4.59 -4.78 24.84
CA VAL A 213 -4.71 -5.92 23.92
C VAL A 213 -4.51 -5.48 22.48
N TRP A 214 -5.22 -4.46 21.98
CA TRP A 214 -5.09 -3.97 20.59
C TRP A 214 -4.45 -2.57 20.48
N GLY A 215 -4.21 -1.93 21.64
CA GLY A 215 -3.57 -0.63 21.74
C GLY A 215 -2.04 -0.73 21.67
N PRO A 216 -1.31 0.34 22.03
CA PRO A 216 0.11 0.18 22.32
C PRO A 216 0.24 -0.85 23.46
N PRO A 217 1.15 -1.83 23.35
CA PRO A 217 1.28 -2.88 24.36
C PRO A 217 1.93 -2.35 25.65
N TYR A 218 2.26 -1.06 25.73
CA TYR A 218 2.94 -0.42 26.84
C TYR A 218 1.97 0.44 27.66
N GLY A 219 2.13 0.40 28.98
CA GLY A 219 1.43 1.25 29.94
C GLY A 219 2.40 1.94 30.89
N GLN A 220 1.94 3.01 31.52
CA GLN A 220 2.67 3.68 32.61
C GLN A 220 2.20 3.16 33.96
N VAL A 221 3.14 2.98 34.89
CA VAL A 221 2.90 2.49 36.25
C VAL A 221 3.59 3.38 37.28
N THR A 222 2.94 3.62 38.41
CA THR A 222 3.53 4.31 39.56
C THR A 222 4.48 3.38 40.33
N ALA A 223 5.39 3.95 41.14
CA ALA A 223 6.27 3.15 42.00
C ALA A 223 5.51 2.26 42.99
N ASP A 224 4.33 2.73 43.45
CA ASP A 224 3.38 1.94 44.24
C ASP A 224 2.13 1.67 43.39
N PRO A 225 2.07 0.55 42.64
CA PRO A 225 0.95 0.24 41.77
C PRO A 225 -0.28 -0.14 42.58
N ALA A 226 -1.46 0.26 42.10
CA ALA A 226 -2.73 -0.17 42.69
C ALA A 226 -2.83 -1.72 42.76
N PRO A 227 -3.56 -2.31 43.73
CA PRO A 227 -3.61 -3.76 43.93
C PRO A 227 -3.96 -4.56 42.67
N ARG A 228 -4.91 -4.05 41.87
CA ARG A 228 -5.31 -4.65 40.59
C ARG A 228 -4.17 -4.78 39.57
N LEU A 229 -3.23 -3.83 39.56
CA LEU A 229 -2.07 -3.83 38.65
C LEU A 229 -0.92 -4.65 39.23
N ARG A 230 -0.74 -4.63 40.55
CA ARG A 230 0.24 -5.45 41.26
C ARG A 230 0.00 -6.95 41.02
N LEU A 231 -1.25 -7.39 41.07
CA LEU A 231 -1.63 -8.77 40.75
C LEU A 231 -1.18 -9.20 39.34
N LEU A 232 -1.35 -8.32 38.35
CA LEU A 232 -0.93 -8.60 36.96
C LEU A 232 0.59 -8.70 36.84
N LEU A 233 1.33 -7.86 37.59
CA LEU A 233 2.79 -7.88 37.64
C LEU A 233 3.35 -9.11 38.37
N ASP A 234 2.68 -9.54 39.43
CA ASP A 234 3.08 -10.71 40.21
C ASP A 234 2.84 -12.01 39.44
N ARG A 235 1.78 -12.07 38.65
CA ARG A 235 1.49 -13.22 37.77
C ARG A 235 2.17 -13.15 36.39
N GLY A 236 2.99 -12.12 36.13
CA GLY A 236 3.67 -11.95 34.84
C GLY A 236 2.75 -11.66 33.64
N LEU A 237 1.47 -11.35 33.90
CA LEU A 237 0.48 -10.93 32.88
C LEU A 237 0.81 -9.53 32.33
N LEU A 238 1.51 -8.72 33.13
CA LEU A 238 2.25 -7.55 32.70
C LEU A 238 3.69 -7.67 33.19
N LEU A 239 4.64 -7.17 32.41
CA LEU A 239 6.06 -7.20 32.76
C LEU A 239 6.66 -5.79 32.76
N PRO A 240 7.48 -5.43 33.76
CA PRO A 240 8.17 -4.14 33.77
C PRO A 240 9.30 -4.14 32.72
N THR A 241 9.39 -3.08 31.91
CA THR A 241 10.43 -2.95 30.88
C THR A 241 11.41 -1.81 31.16
N ALA A 242 10.96 -0.77 31.86
CA ALA A 242 11.75 0.35 32.32
C ALA A 242 11.12 0.94 33.59
N PRO A 243 11.84 1.78 34.36
CA PRO A 243 11.23 2.47 35.51
C PRO A 243 9.93 3.18 35.11
N GLY A 244 8.84 2.82 35.77
CA GLY A 244 7.51 3.40 35.51
C GLY A 244 6.82 2.91 34.23
N THR A 245 7.37 1.94 33.50
CA THR A 245 6.77 1.40 32.27
C THR A 245 6.57 -0.12 32.36
N VAL A 246 5.38 -0.56 31.95
CA VAL A 246 5.01 -1.98 31.85
C VAL A 246 4.64 -2.32 30.42
N VAL A 247 4.71 -3.60 30.10
CA VAL A 247 4.32 -4.13 28.79
C VAL A 247 3.42 -5.35 28.94
N LEU A 248 2.47 -5.49 28.04
CA LEU A 248 1.70 -6.71 27.82
C LEU A 248 2.54 -7.68 26.96
N PRO A 249 2.98 -8.83 27.51
CA PRO A 249 3.78 -9.79 26.76
C PRO A 249 2.97 -10.39 25.60
N ARG A 250 3.66 -10.69 24.49
CA ARG A 250 3.03 -11.18 23.24
C ARG A 250 2.15 -12.40 23.45
N GLU A 251 2.59 -13.37 24.23
CA GLU A 251 1.91 -14.63 24.51
C GLU A 251 0.57 -14.37 25.21
N VAL A 252 0.57 -13.49 26.21
CA VAL A 252 -0.63 -13.04 26.91
C VAL A 252 -1.57 -12.31 25.97
N ALA A 253 -1.05 -11.38 25.15
CA ALA A 253 -1.86 -10.66 24.17
C ALA A 253 -2.49 -11.61 23.15
N LEU A 254 -1.72 -12.56 22.58
CA LEU A 254 -2.23 -13.55 21.64
C LEU A 254 -3.29 -14.46 22.28
N HIS A 255 -3.16 -14.79 23.56
CA HIS A 255 -4.22 -15.49 24.28
C HIS A 255 -5.53 -14.67 24.29
N LEU A 256 -5.45 -13.42 24.74
CA LEU A 256 -6.61 -12.50 24.82
C LEU A 256 -7.20 -12.16 23.43
N ARG A 257 -6.42 -12.32 22.36
CA ARG A 257 -6.85 -12.10 20.96
C ARG A 257 -7.41 -13.36 20.29
N ALA A 258 -7.53 -14.47 21.01
CA ALA A 258 -7.88 -15.79 20.46
C ALA A 258 -6.93 -16.21 19.32
N GLY A 259 -5.62 -16.04 19.55
CA GLY A 259 -4.56 -16.39 18.61
C GLY A 259 -4.26 -15.36 17.53
N ARG A 260 -5.11 -14.36 17.33
CA ARG A 260 -4.96 -13.42 16.20
C ARG A 260 -3.84 -12.40 16.39
N ALA A 261 -2.98 -12.28 15.40
CA ALA A 261 -2.01 -11.20 15.29
C ALA A 261 -2.70 -9.87 14.89
N HIS A 262 -3.70 -9.93 14.00
CA HIS A 262 -4.42 -8.76 13.50
C HIS A 262 -5.85 -8.70 14.00
N ARG A 263 -6.34 -7.49 14.29
CA ARG A 263 -7.73 -7.30 14.76
C ARG A 263 -8.75 -7.62 13.68
N ALA A 264 -8.41 -7.20 12.46
CA ALA A 264 -9.22 -7.40 11.27
C ALA A 264 -8.28 -7.80 10.11
N PRO A 265 -8.06 -9.10 9.89
CA PRO A 265 -7.49 -9.59 8.65
C PRO A 265 -8.36 -9.14 7.46
N GLU A 266 -7.75 -8.75 6.34
CA GLU A 266 -8.46 -8.33 5.12
C GLU A 266 -8.14 -9.30 3.95
N PRO A 267 -8.60 -10.57 4.00
CA PRO A 267 -8.15 -11.66 3.12
C PRO A 267 -8.47 -11.49 1.64
N VAL A 268 -9.52 -10.73 1.35
CA VAL A 268 -10.01 -10.47 0.00
C VAL A 268 -9.98 -8.97 -0.28
N PRO A 269 -9.73 -8.60 -1.54
CA PRO A 269 -9.76 -7.19 -1.87
C PRO A 269 -11.19 -6.66 -1.86
N PRO A 270 -11.43 -5.44 -1.33
CA PRO A 270 -12.74 -4.80 -1.39
C PRO A 270 -13.27 -4.76 -2.82
N ALA A 271 -14.55 -5.08 -2.99
CA ALA A 271 -15.22 -4.99 -4.28
C ALA A 271 -15.38 -3.51 -4.66
N VAL A 272 -15.10 -3.19 -5.93
CA VAL A 272 -15.52 -1.91 -6.50
C VAL A 272 -16.99 -2.04 -6.83
N THR A 273 -17.80 -1.13 -6.31
CA THR A 273 -19.27 -1.18 -6.45
C THR A 273 -19.74 -0.05 -7.34
N ALA A 274 -20.90 -0.24 -7.98
CA ALA A 274 -21.53 0.80 -8.78
C ALA A 274 -22.45 1.65 -7.89
N SER A 275 -22.33 2.97 -7.96
CA SER A 275 -23.23 3.91 -7.30
C SER A 275 -24.47 4.20 -8.17
N ALA A 276 -24.31 4.13 -9.49
CA ALA A 276 -25.37 4.31 -10.47
C ALA A 276 -25.11 3.47 -11.73
N THR A 277 -26.16 3.26 -12.53
CA THR A 277 -26.05 2.58 -13.82
C THR A 277 -26.83 3.36 -14.88
N HIS A 278 -26.20 3.52 -16.04
CA HIS A 278 -26.72 4.23 -17.19
C HIS A 278 -26.62 3.34 -18.44
N THR A 279 -27.39 3.66 -19.48
CA THR A 279 -27.19 2.99 -20.78
C THR A 279 -25.86 3.43 -21.40
N ALA A 280 -25.12 2.51 -22.01
CA ALA A 280 -23.85 2.81 -22.69
C ALA A 280 -23.94 4.02 -23.63
N ARG A 281 -25.02 4.11 -24.43
CA ARG A 281 -25.27 5.25 -25.34
C ARG A 281 -25.29 6.61 -24.63
N VAL A 282 -25.87 6.71 -23.43
CA VAL A 282 -25.93 7.97 -22.66
C VAL A 282 -24.57 8.33 -22.10
N VAL A 283 -23.82 7.33 -21.63
CA VAL A 283 -22.44 7.52 -21.15
C VAL A 283 -21.55 8.01 -22.29
N ASP A 284 -21.57 7.33 -23.43
CA ASP A 284 -20.76 7.69 -24.59
C ASP A 284 -21.13 9.06 -25.14
N ALA A 285 -22.41 9.40 -25.24
CA ALA A 285 -22.84 10.72 -25.68
C ALA A 285 -22.41 11.84 -24.71
N THR A 286 -22.51 11.59 -23.39
CA THR A 286 -22.07 12.57 -22.37
C THR A 286 -20.55 12.75 -22.43
N ALA A 287 -19.80 11.65 -22.50
CA ALA A 287 -18.35 11.64 -22.58
C ALA A 287 -17.85 12.32 -23.87
N ALA A 288 -18.51 12.07 -25.02
CA ALA A 288 -18.19 12.75 -26.28
C ALA A 288 -18.47 14.26 -26.22
N GLY A 289 -19.54 14.68 -25.53
CA GLY A 289 -19.81 16.09 -25.26
C GLY A 289 -18.70 16.75 -24.44
N GLN A 290 -18.26 16.10 -23.36
CA GLN A 290 -17.13 16.58 -22.55
C GLN A 290 -15.82 16.62 -23.33
N ALA A 291 -15.55 15.60 -24.15
CA ALA A 291 -14.39 15.58 -25.04
C ALA A 291 -14.40 16.75 -26.03
N TYR A 292 -15.56 17.09 -26.60
CA TYR A 292 -15.72 18.26 -27.46
C TYR A 292 -15.46 19.57 -26.70
N THR A 293 -16.03 19.72 -25.50
CA THR A 293 -15.76 20.88 -24.64
C THR A 293 -14.28 20.99 -24.29
N ALA A 294 -13.61 19.88 -23.97
CA ALA A 294 -12.18 19.87 -23.69
C ALA A 294 -11.34 20.40 -24.86
N LEU A 295 -11.67 20.00 -26.09
CA LEU A 295 -11.01 20.52 -27.30
C LEU A 295 -11.22 22.03 -27.44
N ALA A 296 -12.47 22.49 -27.29
CA ALA A 296 -12.80 23.91 -27.37
C ALA A 296 -12.08 24.75 -26.30
N THR A 297 -12.01 24.27 -25.06
CA THR A 297 -11.33 24.97 -23.96
C THR A 297 -9.82 25.07 -24.19
N VAL A 298 -9.16 24.02 -24.71
CA VAL A 298 -7.73 24.08 -25.04
C VAL A 298 -7.47 25.02 -26.22
N GLU A 299 -8.34 25.00 -27.23
CA GLU A 299 -8.26 25.92 -28.37
C GLU A 299 -8.44 27.38 -27.94
N GLU A 300 -9.43 27.68 -27.09
CA GLU A 300 -9.65 29.02 -26.55
C GLU A 300 -8.47 29.50 -25.69
N LEU A 301 -7.93 28.63 -24.82
CA LEU A 301 -6.76 28.93 -24.01
C LEU A 301 -5.54 29.29 -24.87
N LEU A 302 -5.23 28.46 -25.87
CA LEU A 302 -4.04 28.66 -26.69
C LEU A 302 -4.19 29.85 -27.63
N LYS A 303 -5.41 30.11 -28.13
CA LYS A 303 -5.72 31.31 -28.90
C LYS A 303 -5.55 32.59 -28.07
N ASP A 304 -6.01 32.61 -26.82
CA ASP A 304 -5.82 33.76 -25.92
C ASP A 304 -4.34 34.04 -25.64
N TRP A 305 -3.51 33.00 -25.59
CA TRP A 305 -2.08 33.14 -25.26
C TRP A 305 -1.18 33.32 -26.47
N ASP A 306 -1.69 33.09 -27.68
CA ASP A 306 -0.99 33.34 -28.95
C ASP A 306 -0.68 34.84 -29.15
N GLU A 307 -1.58 35.72 -28.70
CA GLU A 307 -1.44 37.18 -28.80
C GLU A 307 -0.61 37.83 -27.67
N GLY A 308 0.24 37.05 -26.99
CA GLY A 308 1.13 37.53 -25.92
C GLY A 308 0.68 37.09 -24.53
N GLY A 309 0.78 35.78 -24.28
CA GLY A 309 0.43 35.15 -23.01
C GLY A 309 1.23 35.62 -21.77
N PRO A 310 0.96 35.03 -20.59
CA PRO A 310 1.52 35.48 -19.33
C PRO A 310 3.05 35.38 -19.26
N ASN A 311 3.68 36.32 -18.55
CA ASN A 311 5.11 36.27 -18.27
C ASN A 311 5.47 35.10 -17.34
N VAL A 312 6.61 34.47 -17.60
CA VAL A 312 7.19 33.45 -16.72
C VAL A 312 7.75 34.12 -15.45
N LEU A 313 7.40 33.59 -14.27
CA LEU A 313 7.97 34.08 -13.02
C LEU A 313 9.46 33.77 -12.93
N ARG A 314 10.23 34.58 -12.21
CA ARG A 314 11.66 34.31 -11.92
C ARG A 314 11.91 32.94 -11.27
N ALA A 315 10.93 32.43 -10.52
CA ALA A 315 10.99 31.12 -9.87
C ALA A 315 10.46 29.97 -10.77
N GLY A 316 10.10 30.28 -12.02
CA GLY A 316 9.33 29.43 -12.92
C GLY A 316 7.83 29.47 -12.63
N GLY A 317 7.03 29.21 -13.66
CA GLY A 317 5.58 29.12 -13.55
C GLY A 317 4.83 30.44 -13.69
N LEU A 318 3.52 30.37 -13.43
CA LEU A 318 2.55 31.44 -13.59
C LEU A 318 2.30 32.16 -12.27
N SER A 319 1.99 33.46 -12.36
CA SER A 319 1.49 34.22 -11.21
C SER A 319 0.06 33.82 -10.85
N VAL A 320 -0.31 33.94 -9.57
CA VAL A 320 -1.70 33.70 -9.12
C VAL A 320 -2.68 34.63 -9.84
N ARG A 321 -2.25 35.87 -10.14
CA ARG A 321 -3.06 36.85 -10.88
C ARG A 321 -3.31 36.40 -12.31
N ASP A 322 -2.29 35.90 -13.00
CA ASP A 322 -2.41 35.43 -14.37
C ASP A 322 -3.27 34.18 -14.45
N LEU A 323 -3.07 33.21 -13.54
CA LEU A 323 -3.92 32.02 -13.44
C LEU A 323 -5.40 32.40 -13.22
N LYS A 324 -5.67 33.37 -12.33
CA LYS A 324 -7.02 33.89 -12.10
C LYS A 324 -7.60 34.57 -13.34
N ARG A 325 -6.79 35.33 -14.09
CA ARG A 325 -7.22 35.94 -15.35
C ARG A 325 -7.58 34.86 -16.37
N THR A 326 -6.77 33.82 -16.51
CA THR A 326 -7.04 32.68 -17.39
C THR A 326 -8.31 31.95 -16.98
N ALA A 327 -8.54 31.74 -15.68
CA ALA A 327 -9.76 31.14 -15.16
C ALA A 327 -11.01 31.95 -15.54
N VAL A 328 -10.94 33.28 -15.43
CA VAL A 328 -12.02 34.19 -15.87
C VAL A 328 -12.22 34.15 -17.39
N ALA A 329 -11.14 34.12 -18.18
CA ALA A 329 -11.22 34.06 -19.64
C ALA A 329 -11.89 32.77 -20.13
N LEU A 330 -11.56 31.63 -19.50
CA LEU A 330 -12.13 30.32 -19.82
C LEU A 330 -13.51 30.05 -19.16
N ASP A 331 -14.01 30.97 -18.33
CA ASP A 331 -15.22 30.80 -17.50
C ASP A 331 -15.22 29.51 -16.65
N VAL A 332 -14.09 29.23 -15.99
CA VAL A 332 -13.93 28.06 -15.11
C VAL A 332 -13.31 28.42 -13.76
N PRO A 333 -13.48 27.57 -12.72
CA PRO A 333 -12.76 27.74 -11.46
C PRO A 333 -11.23 27.68 -11.63
N GLU A 334 -10.48 28.39 -10.79
CA GLU A 334 -9.00 28.43 -10.84
C GLU A 334 -8.32 27.04 -10.89
N PRO A 335 -8.75 26.02 -10.11
CA PRO A 335 -8.17 24.68 -10.21
C PRO A 335 -8.40 23.99 -11.56
N VAL A 336 -9.52 24.28 -12.23
CA VAL A 336 -9.84 23.74 -13.56
C VAL A 336 -9.02 24.46 -14.64
N ALA A 337 -8.82 25.77 -14.52
CA ALA A 337 -7.90 26.49 -15.40
C ALA A 337 -6.46 25.97 -15.27
N ALA A 338 -6.00 25.71 -14.04
CA ALA A 338 -4.69 25.10 -13.79
C ALA A 338 -4.56 23.73 -14.46
N PHE A 339 -5.61 22.91 -14.41
CA PHE A 339 -5.66 21.62 -15.11
C PHE A 339 -5.47 21.78 -16.63
N TRP A 340 -6.22 22.66 -17.28
CA TRP A 340 -6.12 22.86 -18.73
C TRP A 340 -4.75 23.41 -19.17
N VAL A 341 -4.21 24.37 -18.42
CA VAL A 341 -2.88 24.94 -18.65
C VAL A 341 -1.78 23.87 -18.55
N GLU A 342 -1.80 23.07 -17.49
CA GLU A 342 -0.84 21.99 -17.29
C GLU A 342 -1.00 20.87 -18.32
N LEU A 343 -2.22 20.57 -18.76
CA LEU A 343 -2.46 19.59 -19.81
C LEU A 343 -1.95 20.06 -21.17
N ALA A 344 -2.19 21.31 -21.54
CA ALA A 344 -1.68 21.90 -22.78
C ALA A 344 -0.14 21.87 -22.80
N TYR A 345 0.48 22.18 -21.65
CA TYR A 345 1.93 22.06 -21.46
C TYR A 345 2.40 20.60 -21.60
N ALA A 346 1.75 19.65 -20.92
CA ALA A 346 2.10 18.24 -20.99
C ALA A 346 1.91 17.62 -22.40
N ALA A 347 0.96 18.14 -23.19
CA ALA A 347 0.74 17.75 -24.58
C ALA A 347 1.73 18.41 -25.56
N GLY A 348 2.61 19.29 -25.07
CA GLY A 348 3.59 20.03 -25.86
C GLY A 348 2.97 21.14 -26.70
N LEU A 349 1.72 21.54 -26.44
CA LEU A 349 1.02 22.61 -27.16
C LEU A 349 1.31 23.99 -26.58
N LEU A 350 1.83 24.03 -25.35
CA LEU A 350 2.17 25.25 -24.62
C LEU A 350 3.61 25.15 -24.10
N ALA A 351 4.42 26.20 -24.27
CA ALA A 351 5.76 26.28 -23.71
C ALA A 351 6.14 27.74 -23.41
N SER A 352 7.29 27.94 -22.76
CA SER A 352 7.92 29.26 -22.71
C SER A 352 8.62 29.54 -24.04
N ASP A 353 8.55 30.77 -24.54
CA ASP A 353 9.19 31.23 -25.77
C ASP A 353 10.73 31.36 -25.66
N GLY A 354 11.30 31.38 -24.45
CA GLY A 354 12.75 31.45 -24.22
C GLY A 354 13.39 32.81 -24.55
N GLU A 355 12.58 33.86 -24.73
CA GLU A 355 13.04 35.22 -25.00
C GLU A 355 13.46 35.96 -23.71
N VAL A 356 14.07 37.14 -23.83
CA VAL A 356 14.61 37.90 -22.66
C VAL A 356 13.55 38.19 -21.60
N ASP A 357 12.32 38.45 -22.02
CA ASP A 357 11.13 38.57 -21.17
C ASP A 357 10.22 37.35 -21.41
N GLU A 358 10.69 36.17 -21.00
CA GLU A 358 10.03 34.88 -21.25
C GLU A 358 8.52 34.93 -21.00
N ARG A 359 7.73 34.47 -21.97
CA ARG A 359 6.27 34.31 -21.88
C ARG A 359 5.85 32.90 -22.22
N TYR A 360 4.73 32.49 -21.65
CA TYR A 360 4.06 31.26 -22.09
C TYR A 360 3.22 31.55 -23.32
N ALA A 361 3.44 30.78 -24.39
CA ALA A 361 2.74 30.92 -25.67
C ALA A 361 2.49 29.54 -26.30
N ALA A 362 1.60 29.51 -27.30
CA ALA A 362 1.36 28.33 -28.11
C ALA A 362 2.65 27.91 -28.84
N THR A 363 2.88 26.60 -28.92
CA THR A 363 4.02 26.06 -29.68
C THR A 363 3.62 25.81 -31.14
N PRO A 364 4.57 25.64 -32.08
CA PRO A 364 4.24 25.20 -33.44
C PRO A 364 3.45 23.88 -33.51
N ALA A 365 3.53 23.05 -32.46
CA ALA A 365 2.77 21.81 -32.40
C ALA A 365 1.27 22.03 -32.15
N TYR A 366 0.85 23.26 -31.80
CA TYR A 366 -0.54 23.69 -31.75
C TYR A 366 -1.15 23.80 -33.16
N ASP A 367 -0.45 24.41 -34.11
CA ASP A 367 -0.90 24.50 -35.51
C ASP A 367 -1.08 23.11 -36.11
N GLU A 368 -0.10 22.22 -35.92
CA GLU A 368 -0.21 20.82 -36.34
C GLU A 368 -1.38 20.09 -35.67
N TRP A 369 -1.67 20.42 -34.41
CA TRP A 369 -2.78 19.83 -33.68
C TRP A 369 -4.13 20.30 -34.24
N LEU A 370 -4.29 21.56 -34.63
CA LEU A 370 -5.53 22.09 -35.21
C LEU A 370 -5.93 21.40 -36.52
N GLU A 371 -4.94 20.97 -37.31
CA GLU A 371 -5.16 20.25 -38.57
C GLU A 371 -5.61 18.79 -38.38
N LEU A 372 -5.51 18.25 -37.15
CA LEU A 372 -5.94 16.88 -36.86
C LEU A 372 -7.47 16.74 -36.77
N PRO A 373 -8.02 15.57 -37.16
CA PRO A 373 -9.40 15.23 -36.85
C PRO A 373 -9.70 15.35 -35.36
N PRO A 374 -10.92 15.73 -34.93
CA PRO A 374 -11.25 15.91 -33.52
C PRO A 374 -10.93 14.70 -32.62
N ALA A 375 -11.11 13.47 -33.13
CA ALA A 375 -10.78 12.26 -32.39
C ALA A 375 -9.27 12.13 -32.10
N ASP A 376 -8.42 12.49 -33.07
CA ASP A 376 -6.97 12.43 -32.93
C ASP A 376 -6.46 13.57 -32.05
N ARG A 377 -7.06 14.77 -32.16
CA ARG A 377 -6.82 15.88 -31.24
C ARG A 377 -7.09 15.47 -29.79
N TRP A 378 -8.24 14.84 -29.55
CA TRP A 378 -8.62 14.36 -28.23
C TRP A 378 -7.68 13.25 -27.75
N ALA A 379 -7.36 12.28 -28.61
CA ALA A 379 -6.47 11.18 -28.26
C ALA A 379 -5.10 11.68 -27.81
N ARG A 380 -4.54 12.71 -28.46
CA ARG A 380 -3.27 13.34 -28.05
C ARG A 380 -3.35 13.94 -26.64
N LEU A 381 -4.42 14.68 -26.33
CA LEU A 381 -4.64 15.24 -24.99
C LEU A 381 -4.84 14.14 -23.94
N ALA A 382 -5.68 13.14 -24.22
CA ALA A 382 -5.97 12.05 -23.31
C ALA A 382 -4.73 11.19 -23.01
N GLN A 383 -3.87 10.94 -24.01
CA GLN A 383 -2.60 10.24 -23.83
C GLN A 383 -1.59 11.05 -23.01
N ALA A 384 -1.46 12.36 -23.30
CA ALA A 384 -0.61 13.26 -22.53
C ALA A 384 -1.03 13.27 -21.06
N TRP A 385 -2.33 13.44 -20.78
CA TRP A 385 -2.89 13.34 -19.44
C TRP A 385 -2.59 11.98 -18.80
N LEU A 386 -2.80 10.87 -19.52
CA LEU A 386 -2.65 9.54 -18.97
C LEU A 386 -1.22 9.28 -18.46
N THR A 387 -0.22 9.76 -19.19
CA THR A 387 1.21 9.59 -18.85
C THR A 387 1.81 10.73 -18.04
N ALA A 388 1.08 11.84 -17.83
CA ALA A 388 1.60 13.02 -17.15
C ALA A 388 1.94 12.73 -15.67
N THR A 389 3.16 13.11 -15.29
CA THR A 389 3.65 13.14 -13.90
C THR A 389 3.28 14.43 -13.19
N ARG A 390 3.18 15.54 -13.92
CA ARG A 390 2.74 16.83 -13.38
C ARG A 390 1.29 16.73 -12.91
N THR A 391 1.04 17.16 -11.68
CA THR A 391 -0.25 17.01 -11.01
C THR A 391 -0.86 18.38 -10.74
N PRO A 392 -1.83 18.86 -11.54
CA PRO A 392 -2.39 20.21 -11.42
C PRO A 392 -3.11 20.44 -10.08
N GLY A 393 -3.67 19.38 -9.50
CA GLY A 393 -4.39 19.46 -8.22
C GLY A 393 -3.55 19.90 -7.01
N VAL A 394 -2.22 19.93 -7.11
CA VAL A 394 -1.33 20.47 -6.06
C VAL A 394 -1.02 21.96 -6.23
N VAL A 395 -1.52 22.61 -7.29
CA VAL A 395 -1.36 24.06 -7.45
C VAL A 395 -2.05 24.78 -6.30
N GLY A 396 -1.32 25.67 -5.63
CA GLY A 396 -1.78 26.33 -4.40
C GLY A 396 -1.34 25.64 -3.10
N ASP A 397 -0.90 24.37 -3.15
CA ASP A 397 -0.31 23.70 -1.98
C ASP A 397 1.06 24.31 -1.62
N ARG A 398 1.57 23.98 -0.44
CA ARG A 398 2.89 24.39 0.05
C ARG A 398 3.93 23.29 -0.18
N ASP A 399 5.12 23.67 -0.65
CA ASP A 399 6.26 22.76 -0.75
C ASP A 399 6.93 22.51 0.61
N ALA A 400 7.95 21.65 0.66
CA ALA A 400 8.69 21.35 1.89
C ALA A 400 9.45 22.56 2.48
N LYS A 401 9.56 23.67 1.74
CA LYS A 401 10.14 24.95 2.16
C LYS A 401 9.05 26.02 2.40
N ASP A 402 7.79 25.61 2.54
CA ASP A 402 6.61 26.44 2.76
C ASP A 402 6.30 27.46 1.64
N ARG A 403 6.79 27.21 0.42
CA ARG A 403 6.50 28.03 -0.76
C ARG A 403 5.29 27.49 -1.49
N THR A 404 4.41 28.39 -1.92
CA THR A 404 3.23 28.02 -2.74
C THR A 404 3.67 27.45 -4.08
N LEU A 405 3.06 26.34 -4.50
CA LEU A 405 3.25 25.74 -5.81
C LEU A 405 2.41 26.48 -6.86
N SER A 406 3.07 27.04 -7.87
CA SER A 406 2.43 27.72 -9.01
C SER A 406 2.19 26.77 -10.18
N ALA A 407 1.11 26.99 -10.95
CA ALA A 407 0.93 26.35 -12.26
C ALA A 407 2.12 26.65 -13.19
N LEU A 408 2.51 25.70 -14.02
CA LEU A 408 3.73 25.62 -14.84
C LEU A 408 5.05 25.74 -14.07
N GLY A 409 4.99 25.79 -12.73
CA GLY A 409 6.15 25.90 -11.87
C GLY A 409 6.86 24.57 -11.62
N PRO A 410 8.02 24.60 -10.95
CA PRO A 410 8.69 23.41 -10.48
C PRO A 410 7.91 22.76 -9.32
N GLY A 411 8.11 21.46 -9.10
CA GLY A 411 7.59 20.76 -7.92
C GLY A 411 6.16 20.23 -8.04
N LEU A 412 5.58 20.21 -9.24
CA LEU A 412 4.27 19.59 -9.51
C LEU A 412 4.36 18.09 -9.85
N ASP A 413 5.54 17.58 -10.15
CA ASP A 413 5.74 16.18 -10.51
C ASP A 413 5.46 15.23 -9.35
N ARG A 414 4.59 14.25 -9.60
CA ARG A 414 4.32 13.11 -8.73
C ARG A 414 4.50 11.84 -9.56
N SER A 415 5.62 11.15 -9.36
CA SER A 415 5.97 9.95 -10.13
C SER A 415 4.91 8.83 -10.04
N ALA A 416 4.09 8.82 -8.99
CA ALA A 416 2.97 7.89 -8.83
C ALA A 416 1.71 8.25 -9.63
N ALA A 417 1.58 9.47 -10.17
CA ALA A 417 0.35 9.93 -10.82
C ALA A 417 -0.06 9.06 -12.02
N PRO A 418 0.82 8.71 -12.97
CA PRO A 418 0.45 7.84 -14.09
C PRO A 418 -0.01 6.45 -13.64
N GLU A 419 0.68 5.87 -12.65
CA GLU A 419 0.35 4.55 -12.09
C GLU A 419 -1.04 4.56 -11.44
N VAL A 420 -1.32 5.57 -10.61
CA VAL A 420 -2.61 5.70 -9.92
C VAL A 420 -3.73 5.95 -10.93
N ARG A 421 -3.51 6.84 -11.90
CA ARG A 421 -4.49 7.18 -12.92
C ARG A 421 -4.90 5.96 -13.74
N HIS A 422 -3.91 5.23 -14.28
CA HIS A 422 -4.16 3.96 -14.97
C HIS A 422 -4.90 2.96 -14.08
N ARG A 423 -4.51 2.85 -12.80
CA ARG A 423 -5.14 1.87 -11.91
C ARG A 423 -6.61 2.21 -11.63
N VAL A 424 -6.94 3.49 -11.40
CA VAL A 424 -8.32 3.96 -11.24
C VAL A 424 -9.14 3.57 -12.46
N LEU A 425 -8.69 3.95 -13.66
CA LEU A 425 -9.42 3.66 -14.89
C LEU A 425 -9.57 2.15 -15.15
N ALA A 426 -8.54 1.36 -14.84
CA ALA A 426 -8.60 -0.10 -14.91
C ALA A 426 -9.61 -0.71 -13.93
N LEU A 427 -9.76 -0.14 -12.72
CA LEU A 427 -10.80 -0.54 -11.77
C LEU A 427 -12.19 -0.19 -12.28
N LEU A 428 -12.39 0.99 -12.86
CA LEU A 428 -13.66 1.36 -13.51
C LEU A 428 -13.98 0.38 -14.66
N ALA A 429 -12.98 -0.03 -15.43
CA ALA A 429 -13.16 -1.00 -16.52
C ALA A 429 -13.61 -2.39 -16.06
N THR A 430 -13.40 -2.76 -14.79
CA THR A 430 -13.93 -4.03 -14.22
C THR A 430 -15.43 -4.00 -13.95
N LEU A 431 -16.03 -2.81 -13.89
CA LEU A 431 -17.48 -2.68 -13.77
C LEU A 431 -18.17 -2.91 -15.13
N PRO A 432 -19.43 -3.37 -15.13
CA PRO A 432 -20.23 -3.46 -16.35
C PRO A 432 -20.28 -2.15 -17.12
N GLU A 433 -20.49 -2.22 -18.43
CA GLU A 433 -20.68 -1.03 -19.25
C GLU A 433 -21.83 -0.17 -18.72
N GLY A 434 -21.63 1.14 -18.67
CA GLY A 434 -22.61 2.08 -18.14
C GLY A 434 -22.65 2.22 -16.61
N ALA A 435 -21.89 1.43 -15.86
CA ALA A 435 -21.83 1.54 -14.40
C ALA A 435 -20.87 2.67 -13.96
N ALA A 436 -21.39 3.61 -13.17
CA ALA A 436 -20.58 4.62 -12.50
C ALA A 436 -20.09 4.08 -11.15
N PRO A 437 -18.80 4.19 -10.81
CA PRO A 437 -18.26 3.65 -9.57
C PRO A 437 -18.79 4.42 -8.35
N ASP A 438 -18.88 3.76 -7.21
CA ASP A 438 -18.78 4.42 -5.92
C ASP A 438 -17.31 4.81 -5.67
N ALA A 439 -17.06 6.11 -5.52
CA ALA A 439 -15.70 6.63 -5.36
C ALA A 439 -15.01 6.07 -4.11
N GLU A 440 -15.71 5.88 -3.00
CA GLU A 440 -15.12 5.33 -1.78
C GLU A 440 -14.73 3.86 -1.94
N SER A 441 -15.52 3.06 -2.67
CA SER A 441 -15.14 1.69 -3.00
C SER A 441 -13.86 1.59 -3.85
N VAL A 442 -13.66 2.52 -4.80
CA VAL A 442 -12.42 2.61 -5.58
C VAL A 442 -11.23 2.96 -4.68
N LEU A 443 -11.40 3.94 -3.80
CA LEU A 443 -10.36 4.36 -2.85
C LEU A 443 -10.03 3.25 -1.83
N ALA A 444 -11.03 2.54 -1.32
CA ALA A 444 -10.84 1.39 -0.44
C ALA A 444 -10.04 0.29 -1.15
N ARG A 445 -10.36 -0.01 -2.41
CA ARG A 445 -9.60 -0.96 -3.23
C ARG A 445 -8.15 -0.53 -3.43
N LEU A 446 -7.90 0.74 -3.73
CA LEU A 446 -6.54 1.27 -3.90
C LEU A 446 -5.71 1.20 -2.61
N ARG A 447 -6.32 1.50 -1.45
CA ARG A 447 -5.68 1.38 -0.13
C ARG A 447 -5.36 -0.07 0.22
N TRP A 448 -6.24 -1.01 -0.13
CA TRP A 448 -5.99 -2.44 0.05
C TRP A 448 -4.84 -2.93 -0.84
N GLU A 449 -4.74 -2.47 -2.09
CA GLU A 449 -3.68 -2.92 -3.00
C GLU A 449 -2.28 -2.41 -2.64
N ARG A 450 -2.16 -1.24 -2.01
CA ARG A 450 -0.88 -0.60 -1.63
C ARG A 450 -0.98 0.09 -0.26
N PRO A 451 -1.07 -0.66 0.84
CA PRO A 451 -1.34 -0.14 2.18
C PRO A 451 -0.25 0.78 2.74
N LEU A 452 1.03 0.52 2.45
CA LEU A 452 2.18 1.29 2.96
C LEU A 452 2.47 2.58 2.18
N ARG A 453 1.75 2.82 1.07
CA ARG A 453 1.81 4.06 0.30
C ARG A 453 0.67 5.03 0.63
N GLY A 454 -0.09 4.74 1.69
CA GLY A 454 -1.05 5.64 2.32
C GLY A 454 -0.38 6.59 3.31
N PRO A 455 -1.16 7.38 4.08
CA PRO A 455 -0.61 8.47 4.89
C PRO A 455 0.39 7.92 5.93
N GLN A 456 1.67 8.26 5.78
CA GLN A 456 2.60 8.18 6.91
C GLN A 456 2.08 9.09 8.02
N ARG A 457 2.33 8.72 9.28
CA ARG A 457 1.85 9.38 10.51
C ARG A 457 2.23 10.87 10.69
N THR A 458 2.71 11.54 9.65
CA THR A 458 3.11 12.94 9.61
C THR A 458 2.39 13.67 8.46
N GLY A 459 1.20 14.20 8.76
CA GLY A 459 0.66 15.46 8.20
C GLY A 459 0.36 15.60 6.70
N ASP A 460 0.90 14.77 5.82
CA ASP A 460 0.65 14.90 4.38
C ASP A 460 -0.58 14.05 4.02
N HIS A 461 -1.67 14.73 3.64
CA HIS A 461 -2.90 14.09 3.17
C HIS A 461 -2.56 13.06 2.09
N ASP A 462 -3.01 11.82 2.30
CA ASP A 462 -2.79 10.65 1.44
C ASP A 462 -2.73 11.01 -0.05
N LEU A 463 -1.51 11.20 -0.56
CA LEU A 463 -1.27 11.65 -1.93
C LEU A 463 -1.92 10.69 -2.93
N ARG A 464 -1.92 9.39 -2.64
CA ARG A 464 -2.53 8.38 -3.52
C ARG A 464 -4.05 8.54 -3.56
N THR A 465 -4.69 8.78 -2.42
CA THR A 465 -6.12 9.11 -2.38
C THR A 465 -6.43 10.42 -3.11
N ARG A 466 -5.60 11.47 -2.95
CA ARG A 466 -5.78 12.73 -3.69
C ARG A 466 -5.65 12.53 -5.20
N LEU A 467 -4.60 11.85 -5.65
CA LEU A 467 -4.39 11.48 -7.06
C LEU A 467 -5.56 10.70 -7.65
N ALA A 468 -6.14 9.76 -6.88
CA ALA A 468 -7.28 8.99 -7.33
C ALA A 468 -8.56 9.85 -7.44
N ARG A 469 -8.81 10.75 -6.50
CA ARG A 469 -9.93 11.71 -6.58
C ARG A 469 -9.77 12.67 -7.76
N TRP A 470 -8.58 13.22 -7.97
CA TRP A 470 -8.30 14.06 -9.13
C TRP A 470 -8.49 13.28 -10.43
N THR A 471 -7.99 12.03 -10.51
CA THR A 471 -8.21 11.19 -11.70
C THR A 471 -9.69 11.03 -12.04
N LEU A 472 -10.56 10.78 -11.05
CA LEU A 472 -12.00 10.63 -11.28
C LEU A 472 -12.62 11.93 -11.84
N SER A 473 -12.24 13.08 -11.30
CA SER A 473 -12.74 14.38 -11.78
C SER A 473 -12.18 14.77 -13.15
N GLU A 474 -10.87 14.61 -13.35
CA GLU A 474 -10.16 14.92 -14.60
C GLU A 474 -10.61 14.01 -15.75
N ALA A 475 -10.93 12.74 -15.46
CA ALA A 475 -11.49 11.81 -16.44
C ALA A 475 -12.85 12.28 -16.97
N GLU A 476 -13.69 12.86 -16.12
CA GLU A 476 -14.99 13.41 -16.54
C GLU A 476 -14.79 14.70 -17.36
N LEU A 477 -13.90 15.60 -16.92
CA LEU A 477 -13.56 16.84 -17.65
C LEU A 477 -13.03 16.55 -19.06
N LEU A 478 -12.17 15.54 -19.21
CA LEU A 478 -11.64 15.13 -20.51
C LEU A 478 -12.62 14.31 -21.35
N GLY A 479 -13.75 13.89 -20.80
CA GLY A 479 -14.66 12.97 -21.47
C GLY A 479 -14.11 11.56 -21.62
N VAL A 480 -13.20 11.12 -20.76
CA VAL A 480 -12.83 9.69 -20.62
C VAL A 480 -13.96 8.92 -19.92
N THR A 481 -14.68 9.59 -19.02
CA THR A 481 -15.93 9.12 -18.41
C THR A 481 -17.10 10.02 -18.81
N GLY A 482 -18.31 9.48 -18.72
CA GLY A 482 -19.55 10.23 -18.91
C GLY A 482 -20.56 9.82 -17.85
N ARG A 483 -21.08 10.79 -17.09
CA ARG A 483 -21.87 10.54 -15.88
C ARG A 483 -21.13 9.65 -14.88
N GLY A 484 -19.81 9.80 -14.81
CA GLY A 484 -18.92 9.02 -13.94
C GLY A 484 -18.64 7.58 -14.40
N ALA A 485 -19.33 7.06 -15.43
CA ALA A 485 -19.07 5.73 -15.99
C ALA A 485 -18.01 5.80 -17.10
N LEU A 486 -17.18 4.76 -17.23
CA LEU A 486 -16.15 4.68 -18.27
C LEU A 486 -16.79 4.52 -19.67
N SER A 487 -16.47 5.43 -20.58
CA SER A 487 -16.99 5.41 -21.96
C SER A 487 -16.32 4.36 -22.83
N ALA A 488 -16.88 4.09 -24.00
CA ALA A 488 -16.30 3.17 -24.99
C ALA A 488 -14.89 3.61 -25.45
N HIS A 489 -14.69 4.89 -25.76
CA HIS A 489 -13.38 5.43 -26.12
C HIS A 489 -12.42 5.51 -24.93
N GLY A 490 -12.92 5.69 -23.71
CA GLY A 490 -12.13 5.56 -22.48
C GLY A 490 -11.63 4.12 -22.25
N ARG A 491 -12.47 3.12 -22.53
CA ARG A 491 -12.05 1.70 -22.54
C ARG A 491 -11.02 1.41 -23.63
N ALA A 492 -11.20 1.98 -24.82
CA ALA A 492 -10.25 1.86 -25.93
C ALA A 492 -8.87 2.45 -25.57
N LEU A 493 -8.85 3.60 -24.88
CA LEU A 493 -7.61 4.22 -24.38
C LEU A 493 -6.78 3.30 -23.48
N LEU A 494 -7.44 2.41 -22.71
CA LEU A 494 -6.79 1.41 -21.86
C LEU A 494 -6.43 0.11 -22.58
N GLY A 495 -6.78 -0.03 -23.87
CA GLY A 495 -6.70 -1.31 -24.59
C GLY A 495 -7.73 -2.35 -24.12
N ALA A 496 -8.72 -1.96 -23.31
CA ALA A 496 -9.69 -2.87 -22.71
C ALA A 496 -10.81 -3.31 -23.68
N GLY A 497 -10.95 -2.64 -24.83
CA GLY A 497 -11.98 -2.92 -25.85
C GLY A 497 -11.56 -3.86 -26.99
N ALA A 498 -10.27 -4.23 -27.11
CA ALA A 498 -9.78 -4.97 -28.28
C ALA A 498 -10.04 -6.50 -28.24
N SER A 499 -10.52 -7.04 -27.12
CA SER A 499 -10.71 -8.49 -26.95
C SER A 499 -12.04 -9.05 -27.47
N ALA A 500 -12.97 -8.23 -27.95
CA ALA A 500 -14.27 -8.69 -28.45
C ALA A 500 -14.38 -8.78 -29.99
N GLY A 501 -13.41 -8.28 -30.76
CA GLY A 501 -13.55 -8.11 -32.22
C GLY A 501 -12.66 -8.98 -33.12
N ALA A 502 -11.70 -9.74 -32.58
CA ALA A 502 -10.67 -10.41 -33.40
C ALA A 502 -10.91 -11.91 -33.68
N SER A 503 -12.06 -12.48 -33.30
CA SER A 503 -12.37 -13.92 -33.53
C SER A 503 -13.46 -14.20 -34.56
N ALA A 504 -13.88 -13.23 -35.37
CA ALA A 504 -14.84 -13.45 -36.44
C ALA A 504 -14.29 -12.96 -37.78
N GLY A 505 -13.75 -13.87 -38.58
CA GLY A 505 -13.52 -13.61 -40.01
C GLY A 505 -12.29 -14.25 -40.63
N ALA A 506 -12.25 -15.58 -40.72
CA ALA A 506 -11.54 -16.24 -41.80
C ALA A 506 -12.49 -17.26 -42.45
N PRO A 507 -12.97 -17.03 -43.68
CA PRO A 507 -13.74 -18.04 -44.38
C PRO A 507 -12.78 -19.15 -44.83
N ALA A 508 -13.15 -20.40 -44.56
CA ALA A 508 -12.48 -21.56 -45.12
C ALA A 508 -12.68 -21.53 -46.65
N ALA A 509 -11.58 -21.41 -47.38
CA ALA A 509 -11.58 -21.55 -48.83
C ALA A 509 -11.01 -22.93 -49.20
N GLY A 510 -11.85 -23.71 -49.89
CA GLY A 510 -11.50 -24.55 -51.04
C GLY A 510 -10.66 -25.78 -50.81
#